data_AF-A0A5B6YYK8-F1
#
_entry.id   AF-A0A5B6YYK8-F1
#
_cell.length_a   1.000
_cell.length_b   1.000
_cell.length_c   1.000
_cell.angle_alpha   90.00
_cell.angle_beta   90.00
_cell.angle_gamma   90.00
#
_symmetry.space_group_name_H-M   'P 1'
#
loop_
_entity.id
_entity.type
_entity.pdbx_description
1 polymer ?
#
loop_
_entity_poly.entity_id
_entity_poly.type
_entity_poly.pdbx_seq_one_letter_code
_entity_poly.pdbx_strand_id
1 'polypeptide(L)'
;PYTYVSAKSFTSHFFPSLLQREATAPPSDKVTIFGDGNTKVIYNDDRLRLPKNIYTANELVSLWEKKSGKTLERIYVPEEQLLKDIQDAPFEARVELSVYHSVFVKGQPNSDGVEASELYPDVKYASIEEYLDQFV
;
A
#
# COMPACT_ATOMS: atom_id res chain seq x y z
N PRO A 1 -27.34 -17.92 4.92
CA PRO A 1 -26.22 -17.81 3.96
C PRO A 1 -25.48 -16.47 4.10
N TYR A 2 -24.15 -16.48 4.02
CA TYR A 2 -23.28 -15.30 4.16
C TYR A 2 -22.14 -15.35 3.13
N THR A 3 -21.51 -14.20 2.88
CA THR A 3 -20.33 -14.06 2.03
C THR A 3 -19.29 -13.24 2.79
N TYR A 4 -18.06 -13.75 2.90
CA TYR A 4 -16.93 -12.98 3.42
C TYR A 4 -16.22 -12.29 2.25
N VAL A 5 -16.02 -10.99 2.37
CA VAL A 5 -15.31 -10.19 1.36
C VAL A 5 -14.02 -9.67 1.97
N SER A 6 -12.89 -10.08 1.42
CA SER A 6 -11.60 -9.45 1.71
C SER A 6 -11.35 -8.35 0.69
N ALA A 7 -11.43 -7.09 1.11
CA ALA A 7 -11.13 -5.93 0.27
C ALA A 7 -9.61 -5.73 0.05
N LYS A 8 -8.77 -6.59 0.64
CA LYS A 8 -7.31 -6.52 0.67
C LYS A 8 -6.83 -5.16 1.23
N SER A 9 -5.71 -4.61 0.76
CA SER A 9 -5.18 -3.34 1.31
C SER A 9 -6.11 -2.20 0.95
N PHE A 10 -6.61 -1.48 1.96
CA PHE A 10 -7.50 -0.33 1.81
C PHE A 10 -6.73 0.88 1.29
N THR A 11 -6.71 1.02 -0.02
CA THR A 11 -5.69 1.81 -0.74
C THR A 11 -6.00 3.30 -0.71
N SER A 12 -7.28 3.68 -0.64
CA SER A 12 -7.75 5.07 -0.59
C SER A 12 -7.27 5.85 0.64
N HIS A 13 -6.98 5.18 1.76
CA HIS A 13 -6.45 5.84 2.95
C HIS A 13 -4.95 6.17 2.82
N PHE A 14 -4.17 5.31 2.17
CA PHE A 14 -2.72 5.39 2.16
C PHE A 14 -2.14 6.00 0.88
N PHE A 15 -2.88 6.00 -0.23
CA PHE A 15 -2.35 6.48 -1.50
C PHE A 15 -2.14 7.98 -1.61
N PRO A 16 -3.02 8.86 -1.08
CA PRO A 16 -2.76 10.29 -1.04
C PRO A 16 -1.44 10.62 -0.36
N SER A 17 -0.96 9.77 0.55
CA SER A 17 0.27 9.96 1.30
C SER A 17 1.44 9.07 0.86
N LEU A 18 1.30 8.26 -0.21
CA LEU A 18 2.24 7.18 -0.55
C LEU A 18 2.67 6.35 0.66
N LEU A 19 1.68 5.88 1.42
CA LEU A 19 1.86 5.01 2.57
C LEU A 19 2.57 5.69 3.74
N GLN A 20 2.70 7.02 3.71
CA GLN A 20 3.29 7.79 4.79
C GLN A 20 2.25 8.14 5.85
N ARG A 21 2.66 7.99 7.11
CA ARG A 21 1.88 8.45 8.26
C ARG A 21 1.78 9.97 8.23
N GLU A 22 0.62 10.50 8.59
CA GLU A 22 0.35 11.94 8.80
C GLU A 22 0.48 12.86 7.57
N ALA A 23 0.92 12.35 6.42
CA ALA A 23 0.95 13.11 5.18
C ALA A 23 -0.44 13.15 4.53
N THR A 24 -0.78 14.30 3.94
CA THR A 24 -2.06 14.54 3.24
C THR A 24 -1.90 14.63 1.72
N ALA A 25 -0.67 14.60 1.24
CA ALA A 25 -0.29 14.62 -0.16
C ALA A 25 0.97 13.75 -0.37
N PRO A 26 1.28 13.35 -1.62
CA PRO A 26 2.43 12.52 -1.88
C PRO A 26 3.73 13.23 -1.47
N PRO A 27 4.68 12.53 -0.82
CA PRO A 27 5.94 13.12 -0.37
C PRO A 27 6.76 13.69 -1.54
N SER A 28 7.44 14.81 -1.28
CA SER A 28 8.36 15.45 -2.22
C SER A 28 9.84 15.28 -1.88
N ASP A 29 10.14 14.90 -0.63
CA ASP A 29 11.52 14.95 -0.11
C ASP A 29 11.99 13.57 0.37
N LYS A 30 11.20 12.90 1.22
CA LYS A 30 11.54 11.61 1.82
C LYS A 30 10.35 10.67 1.93
N VAL A 31 10.63 9.37 1.94
CA VAL A 31 9.63 8.31 2.06
C VAL A 31 10.14 7.21 2.97
N THR A 32 9.29 6.77 3.90
CA THR A 32 9.54 5.65 4.81
C THR A 32 9.06 4.36 4.15
N ILE A 33 9.92 3.34 4.14
CA ILE A 33 9.65 2.02 3.59
C ILE A 33 9.86 0.98 4.71
N PHE A 34 8.82 0.22 5.03
CA PHE A 34 8.90 -0.84 6.03
C PHE A 34 9.46 -2.13 5.43
N GLY A 35 10.41 -2.76 6.13
CA GLY A 35 11.16 -3.91 5.63
C GLY A 35 12.15 -3.51 4.53
N ASP A 36 12.32 -4.38 3.53
CA ASP A 36 13.18 -4.12 2.36
C ASP A 36 12.44 -3.44 1.19
N GLY A 37 11.11 -3.30 1.32
CA GLY A 37 10.24 -2.72 0.31
C GLY A 37 9.97 -3.60 -0.91
N ASN A 38 10.32 -4.88 -0.89
CA ASN A 38 10.17 -5.82 -2.02
C ASN A 38 8.97 -6.77 -1.89
N THR A 39 8.30 -6.79 -0.75
CA THR A 39 7.04 -7.51 -0.57
C THR A 39 5.99 -7.01 -1.55
N LYS A 40 5.39 -7.93 -2.32
CA LYS A 40 4.30 -7.61 -3.25
C LYS A 40 3.02 -7.33 -2.47
N VAL A 41 2.43 -6.17 -2.72
CA VAL A 41 1.19 -5.73 -2.09
C VAL A 41 0.13 -5.52 -3.16
N ILE A 42 -1.07 -6.00 -2.88
CA ILE A 42 -2.24 -5.76 -3.71
C ILE A 42 -2.93 -4.50 -3.21
N TYR A 43 -2.86 -3.45 -4.00
CA TYR A 43 -3.48 -2.16 -3.74
C TYR A 43 -4.85 -2.11 -4.42
N ASN A 44 -5.91 -2.15 -3.60
CA ASN A 44 -7.29 -2.11 -4.02
C ASN A 44 -8.06 -0.97 -3.31
N ASP A 45 -8.88 -0.21 -4.04
CA ASP A 45 -9.89 0.68 -3.45
C ASP A 45 -11.17 0.64 -4.28
N ASP A 46 -12.10 1.57 -4.06
CA ASP A 46 -13.33 1.71 -4.84
C ASP A 46 -13.08 2.00 -6.33
N ARG A 47 -11.91 2.54 -6.67
CA ARG A 47 -11.46 2.92 -8.01
C ARG A 47 -10.38 1.99 -8.57
N LEU A 48 -9.65 1.25 -7.75
CA LEU A 48 -8.46 0.47 -8.12
C LEU A 48 -8.73 -1.03 -7.98
N ARG A 49 -8.46 -1.83 -9.03
CA ARG A 49 -8.59 -3.30 -8.97
C ARG A 49 -7.49 -4.08 -9.71
N LEU A 50 -7.26 -5.32 -9.24
CA LEU A 50 -6.46 -6.37 -9.87
C LEU A 50 -6.78 -6.63 -11.36
N PRO A 51 -5.84 -7.16 -12.16
CA PRO A 51 -4.49 -7.61 -11.79
C PRO A 51 -3.40 -6.52 -11.87
N LYS A 52 -3.73 -5.30 -12.30
CA LYS A 52 -2.74 -4.25 -12.62
C LYS A 52 -2.20 -3.47 -11.42
N ASN A 53 -2.70 -3.74 -10.21
CA ASN A 53 -2.39 -2.96 -9.00
C ASN A 53 -1.56 -3.75 -7.96
N ILE A 54 -0.69 -4.65 -8.44
CA ILE A 54 0.26 -5.38 -7.60
C ILE A 54 1.61 -4.70 -7.72
N TYR A 55 2.05 -4.04 -6.66
CA TYR A 55 3.34 -3.35 -6.61
C TYR A 55 4.08 -3.69 -5.32
N THR A 56 5.40 -3.61 -5.36
CA THR A 56 6.19 -3.46 -4.14
C THR A 56 6.22 -1.99 -3.72
N ALA A 57 6.62 -1.71 -2.47
CA ALA A 57 6.80 -0.33 -2.03
C ALA A 57 7.88 0.38 -2.88
N ASN A 58 8.97 -0.32 -3.21
CA ASN A 58 10.03 0.21 -4.07
C ASN A 58 9.53 0.54 -5.48
N GLU A 59 8.70 -0.30 -6.08
CA GLU A 59 8.10 -0.04 -7.41
C GLU A 59 7.16 1.16 -7.36
N LEU A 60 6.33 1.26 -6.32
CA LEU A 60 5.40 2.38 -6.14
C LEU A 60 6.13 3.72 -5.96
N VAL A 61 7.18 3.74 -5.13
CA VAL A 61 8.03 4.93 -4.96
C VAL A 61 8.70 5.32 -6.27
N SER A 62 9.27 4.35 -6.99
CA SER A 62 9.94 4.62 -8.27
C SER A 62 8.96 5.16 -9.33
N LEU A 63 7.73 4.66 -9.34
CA LEU A 63 6.66 5.17 -10.21
C LEU A 63 6.32 6.63 -9.87
N TRP A 64 6.23 6.96 -8.58
CA TRP A 64 5.99 8.33 -8.14
C TRP A 64 7.15 9.27 -8.46
N GLU A 65 8.40 8.87 -8.24
CA GLU A 65 9.59 9.66 -8.60
C GLU A 65 9.60 9.98 -10.09
N LYS A 66 9.27 9.00 -10.93
CA LYS A 66 9.14 9.19 -12.39
C LYS A 66 8.05 10.19 -12.75
N LYS A 67 6.88 10.11 -12.12
CA LYS A 67 5.73 10.99 -12.42
C LYS A 67 5.92 12.42 -11.89
N SER A 68 6.43 12.55 -10.68
CA SER A 68 6.66 13.84 -10.03
C SER A 68 7.93 14.57 -10.51
N GLY A 69 8.86 13.85 -11.16
CA GLY A 69 10.17 14.37 -11.55
C GLY A 69 11.09 14.65 -10.36
N LYS A 70 10.76 14.13 -9.17
CA LYS A 70 11.54 14.29 -7.93
C LYS A 70 12.19 12.98 -7.54
N THR A 71 13.35 13.06 -6.91
CA THR A 71 14.00 11.91 -6.27
C THR A 71 13.74 11.99 -4.77
N LEU A 72 13.25 10.92 -4.16
CA LEU A 72 12.95 10.86 -2.74
C LEU A 72 14.09 10.20 -1.97
N GLU A 73 14.42 10.73 -0.81
CA GLU A 73 15.23 10.02 0.18
C GLU A 73 14.42 8.82 0.72
N ARG A 74 14.92 7.61 0.50
CA ARG A 74 14.26 6.38 0.96
C ARG A 74 14.80 5.97 2.32
N ILE A 75 13.95 6.02 3.34
CA ILE A 75 14.28 5.64 4.71
C ILE A 75 13.70 4.25 4.97
N TYR A 76 14.55 3.25 5.12
CA TYR A 76 14.13 1.87 5.39
C TYR A 76 14.04 1.63 6.90
N VAL A 77 12.92 1.05 7.34
CA VAL A 77 12.70 0.60 8.72
C VAL A 77 12.76 -0.93 8.75
N PRO A 78 13.84 -1.54 9.28
CA PRO A 78 13.97 -2.98 9.35
C PRO A 78 12.84 -3.64 10.14
N GLU A 79 12.50 -4.89 9.82
CA GLU A 79 11.42 -5.62 10.51
C GLU A 79 11.65 -5.67 12.02
N GLU A 80 12.87 -5.93 12.47
CA GLU A 80 13.20 -5.99 13.90
C GLU A 80 12.93 -4.67 14.62
N GLN A 81 13.27 -3.55 13.97
CA GLN A 81 12.98 -2.21 14.51
C GLN A 81 11.47 -1.96 14.54
N LEU A 82 10.75 -2.29 13.46
CA LEU A 82 9.30 -2.13 13.40
C LEU A 82 8.59 -2.96 14.49
N LEU A 83 9.03 -4.20 14.73
CA LEU A 83 8.48 -5.06 15.77
C LEU A 83 8.68 -4.46 17.17
N LYS A 84 9.84 -3.84 17.41
CA LYS A 84 10.10 -3.11 18.65
C LYS A 84 9.21 -1.89 18.77
N ASP A 85 9.09 -1.09 17.71
CA ASP A 85 8.23 0.10 17.69
C ASP A 85 6.76 -0.25 17.96
N ILE A 86 6.27 -1.38 17.45
CA ILE A 86 4.92 -1.90 17.75
C ILE A 86 4.74 -2.17 19.25
N GLN A 87 5.72 -2.82 19.88
CA GLN A 87 5.66 -3.16 21.31
C GLN A 87 5.65 -1.91 22.19
N ASP A 88 6.49 -0.93 21.85
CA ASP A 88 6.70 0.29 22.63
C ASP A 88 5.61 1.36 22.37
N ALA A 89 4.87 1.26 21.26
CA ALA A 89 3.88 2.26 20.87
C ALA A 89 2.61 2.27 21.76
N PRO A 90 1.96 3.45 21.91
CA PRO A 90 0.61 3.55 22.46
C PRO A 90 -0.40 2.82 21.56
N PHE A 91 -1.56 2.45 22.12
CA PHE A 91 -2.51 1.53 21.47
C PHE A 91 -2.87 1.90 20.02
N GLU A 92 -3.18 3.17 19.74
CA GLU A 92 -3.58 3.61 18.40
C GLU A 92 -2.44 3.43 17.37
N ALA A 93 -1.24 3.90 17.70
CA ALA A 93 -0.07 3.74 16.84
C ALA A 93 0.37 2.27 16.71
N ARG A 94 0.18 1.46 17.77
CA ARG A 94 0.47 0.02 17.74
C ARG A 94 -0.38 -0.72 16.71
N VAL A 95 -1.68 -0.41 16.64
CA VAL A 95 -2.58 -1.03 15.66
C VAL A 95 -2.14 -0.70 14.24
N GLU A 96 -1.84 0.57 13.96
CA GLU A 96 -1.39 1.01 12.64
C GLU A 96 -0.06 0.35 12.23
N LEU A 97 0.95 0.37 13.10
CA LEU A 97 2.25 -0.26 12.84
C LEU A 97 2.13 -1.78 12.65
N SER A 98 1.21 -2.44 13.36
CA SER A 98 0.93 -3.87 13.18
C SER A 98 0.33 -4.16 11.81
N VAL A 99 -0.56 -3.29 11.32
CA VAL A 99 -1.10 -3.38 9.95
C VAL A 99 0.01 -3.19 8.92
N TYR A 100 0.89 -2.20 9.09
CA TYR A 100 2.03 -2.00 8.20
C TYR A 100 2.98 -3.20 8.17
N HIS A 101 3.28 -3.79 9.33
CA HIS A 101 4.08 -5.02 9.41
C HIS A 101 3.42 -6.17 8.64
N SER A 102 2.13 -6.40 8.86
CA SER A 102 1.40 -7.47 8.16
C SER A 102 1.39 -7.26 6.64
N VAL A 103 1.16 -6.04 6.16
CA VAL A 103 0.98 -5.75 4.73
C VAL A 103 2.32 -5.65 4.01
N PHE A 104 3.26 -4.85 4.52
CA PHE A 104 4.48 -4.47 3.82
C PHE A 104 5.68 -5.37 4.14
N VAL A 105 5.64 -6.11 5.25
CA VAL A 105 6.74 -7.01 5.63
C VAL A 105 6.34 -8.47 5.45
N LYS A 106 5.22 -8.91 6.04
CA LYS A 106 4.76 -10.31 5.89
C LYS A 106 4.06 -10.59 4.55
N GLY A 107 3.45 -9.58 3.95
CA GLY A 107 2.68 -9.72 2.73
C GLY A 107 1.28 -10.29 2.99
N GLN A 108 0.42 -10.19 1.98
CA GLN A 108 -0.94 -10.74 2.07
C GLN A 108 -0.91 -12.25 1.83
N PRO A 109 -1.58 -13.07 2.67
CA PRO A 109 -1.72 -14.49 2.40
C PRO A 109 -2.61 -14.72 1.18
N ASN A 110 -2.32 -15.79 0.44
CA ASN A 110 -3.21 -16.27 -0.62
C ASN A 110 -4.53 -16.76 0.01
N SER A 111 -5.65 -16.51 -0.66
CA SER A 111 -6.95 -17.05 -0.29
C SER A 111 -7.42 -18.07 -1.31
N ASP A 112 -8.11 -19.13 -0.86
CA ASP A 112 -8.82 -20.08 -1.73
C ASP A 112 -10.15 -19.53 -2.29
N GLY A 113 -10.39 -18.21 -2.14
CA GLY A 113 -11.58 -17.53 -2.64
C GLY A 113 -11.47 -17.18 -4.13
N VAL A 114 -12.59 -16.75 -4.71
CA VAL A 114 -12.63 -16.28 -6.10
C VAL A 114 -12.33 -14.77 -6.13
N GLU A 115 -11.44 -14.35 -7.02
CA GLU A 115 -11.16 -12.93 -7.24
C GLU A 115 -12.36 -12.27 -7.92
N ALA A 116 -12.97 -11.28 -7.27
CA ALA A 116 -14.22 -10.74 -7.80
C ALA A 116 -14.04 -9.95 -9.13
N SER A 117 -12.81 -9.71 -9.62
CA SER A 117 -12.59 -9.15 -10.97
C SER A 117 -12.93 -10.17 -12.05
N GLU A 118 -12.79 -11.46 -11.73
CA GLU A 118 -13.20 -12.56 -12.59
C GLU A 118 -14.73 -12.70 -12.61
N LEU A 119 -15.39 -12.37 -11.50
CA LEU A 119 -16.84 -12.42 -11.35
C LEU A 119 -17.55 -11.23 -12.02
N TYR A 120 -16.89 -10.06 -12.08
CA TYR A 120 -17.48 -8.82 -12.57
C TYR A 120 -16.56 -8.12 -13.60
N PRO A 121 -16.36 -8.72 -14.79
CA PRO A 121 -15.40 -8.21 -15.78
C PRO A 121 -15.81 -6.88 -16.41
N ASP A 122 -17.10 -6.54 -16.39
CA ASP A 122 -17.63 -5.31 -16.99
C ASP A 122 -17.40 -4.05 -16.13
N VAL A 123 -17.02 -4.23 -14.87
CA VAL A 123 -16.75 -3.10 -13.98
C VAL A 123 -15.38 -2.52 -14.32
N LYS A 124 -15.37 -1.25 -14.74
CA LYS A 124 -14.15 -0.51 -15.08
C LYS A 124 -13.51 0.05 -13.82
N TYR A 125 -12.22 -0.17 -13.68
CA TYR A 125 -11.39 0.35 -12.59
C TYR A 125 -10.19 1.10 -13.16
N ALA A 126 -9.73 2.09 -12.42
CA ALA A 126 -8.47 2.78 -12.65
C ALA A 126 -7.28 1.91 -12.22
N SER A 127 -6.14 2.18 -12.84
CA SER A 127 -4.83 1.72 -12.44
C SER A 127 -4.21 2.68 -11.43
N ILE A 128 -3.21 2.19 -10.69
CA ILE A 128 -2.38 3.04 -9.82
C ILE A 128 -1.77 4.21 -10.60
N GLU A 129 -1.37 4.00 -11.85
CA GLU A 129 -0.78 5.06 -12.67
C GLU A 129 -1.77 6.19 -12.93
N GLU A 130 -3.01 5.87 -13.32
CA GLU A 130 -4.09 6.83 -13.55
C GLU A 130 -4.53 7.53 -12.26
N TYR A 131 -4.44 6.85 -11.11
CA TYR A 131 -4.68 7.48 -9.82
C TYR A 131 -3.61 8.53 -9.51
N LEU A 132 -2.33 8.21 -9.71
CA LEU A 132 -1.22 9.13 -9.42
C LEU A 132 -1.22 10.36 -10.35
N ASP A 133 -1.80 10.27 -11.54
CA ASP A 133 -1.96 11.42 -12.45
C ASP A 133 -2.84 12.53 -11.87
N GLN A 134 -3.62 12.26 -10.82
CA GLN A 134 -4.43 13.29 -10.14
C GLN A 134 -3.59 14.23 -9.26
N PHE A 135 -2.32 13.90 -9.00
CA PHE A 135 -1.43 14.63 -8.09
C PHE A 135 -0.29 15.38 -8.80
N VAL A 136 -0.25 15.32 -10.14
CA VAL A 136 0.80 15.92 -10.99
C VAL A 136 0.22 17.07 -11.80
#